data_AF-A0A922XQB3-F1
#
_entry.id   AF-A0A922XQB3-F1
#
_cell.length_a   1.000
_cell.length_b   1.000
_cell.length_c   1.000
_cell.angle_alpha   90.00
_cell.angle_beta   90.00
_cell.angle_gamma   90.00
#
_symmetry.space_group_name_H-M   'P 1'
#
loop_
_entity.id
_entity.type
_entity.pdbx_description
1 polymer ?
#
loop_
_entity_poly.entity_id
_entity_poly.type
_entity_poly.pdbx_seq_one_letter_code
_entity_poly.pdbx_strand_id
1 'polypeptide(L)'
;MEYYAFVHLSVNTYTDMAWGLGNEDPHIFNPKELDCRQWARICKQAGMKGIIITAKHHSGFCLWPSKYTEYSVKNSPWKGGKGDIMREMADACKEYGLRLGVYLSPWDRNHADYGKPEYITYFRNQLTELLTNYGDVFEVWFDGANGGSGYYGGANETRKIDRDTYYDWKNTYKLVRTLQPNIVIWNDGGDRADLRW
;
A
#
# COMPACT_ATOMS: atom_id res chain seq x y z
N MET A 1 3.76 -12.03 -17.81
CA MET A 1 3.69 -12.61 -16.45
C MET A 1 2.62 -13.68 -16.34
N GLU A 2 1.57 -13.65 -17.17
CA GLU A 2 0.45 -14.60 -17.15
C GLU A 2 -0.38 -14.50 -15.87
N TYR A 3 0.16 -14.91 -14.73
CA TYR A 3 -0.51 -14.77 -13.42
C TYR A 3 0.48 -14.48 -12.28
N TYR A 4 0.00 -13.72 -11.30
CA TYR A 4 0.73 -13.25 -10.12
C TYR A 4 -0.24 -13.11 -8.94
N ALA A 5 0.30 -13.12 -7.73
CA ALA A 5 -0.51 -13.14 -6.51
C ALA A 5 -0.82 -11.73 -6.01
N PHE A 6 -1.91 -11.63 -5.24
CA PHE A 6 -2.27 -10.45 -4.47
C PHE A 6 -2.37 -10.84 -2.99
N VAL A 7 -1.59 -10.19 -2.13
CA VAL A 7 -1.59 -10.40 -0.68
C VAL A 7 -2.21 -9.19 -0.01
N HIS A 8 -3.35 -9.40 0.66
CA HIS A 8 -4.01 -8.38 1.48
C HIS A 8 -3.67 -8.61 2.95
N LEU A 9 -3.04 -7.62 3.56
CA LEU A 9 -2.72 -7.58 4.98
C LEU A 9 -2.82 -6.14 5.48
N SER A 10 -3.53 -5.95 6.59
CA SER A 10 -3.60 -4.66 7.29
C SER A 10 -4.12 -4.89 8.71
N VAL A 11 -4.33 -3.82 9.47
CA VAL A 11 -5.03 -3.85 10.77
C VAL A 11 -6.42 -4.49 10.67
N ASN A 12 -7.12 -4.35 9.54
CA ASN A 12 -8.45 -4.94 9.37
C ASN A 12 -8.47 -6.48 9.25
N THR A 13 -7.31 -7.11 9.07
CA THR A 13 -7.16 -8.57 9.23
C THR A 13 -7.48 -9.02 10.66
N TYR A 14 -7.29 -8.15 11.65
CA TYR A 14 -7.49 -8.44 13.08
C TYR A 14 -8.88 -8.04 13.59
N THR A 15 -9.68 -7.37 12.76
CA THR A 15 -11.02 -6.88 13.13
C THR A 15 -12.14 -7.59 12.38
N ASP A 16 -11.82 -8.59 11.54
CA ASP A 16 -12.78 -9.31 10.69
C ASP A 16 -13.60 -8.37 9.78
N MET A 17 -12.93 -7.33 9.26
CA MET A 17 -13.54 -6.35 8.37
C MET A 17 -12.85 -6.34 7.00
N ALA A 18 -13.65 -6.22 5.94
CA ALA A 18 -13.13 -5.99 4.60
C ALA A 18 -12.38 -4.65 4.50
N TRP A 19 -12.93 -3.59 5.12
CA TRP A 19 -12.31 -2.27 5.19
C TRP A 19 -12.17 -1.79 6.63
N GLY A 20 -10.96 -1.42 7.04
CA GLY A 20 -10.75 -0.75 8.33
C GLY A 20 -11.26 0.69 8.30
N LEU A 21 -11.71 1.20 9.44
CA LEU A 21 -12.30 2.53 9.66
C LEU A 21 -11.25 3.65 9.73
N GLY A 22 -9.97 3.29 9.92
CA GLY A 22 -8.83 4.20 9.98
C GLY A 22 -8.45 4.66 11.39
N ASN A 23 -9.11 4.11 12.41
CA ASN A 23 -8.82 4.33 13.83
C ASN A 23 -8.47 3.04 14.59
N GLU A 24 -8.24 1.92 13.87
CA GLU A 24 -7.80 0.69 14.50
C GLU A 24 -6.49 0.92 15.25
N ASP A 25 -6.40 0.42 16.48
CA ASP A 25 -5.19 0.55 17.31
C ASP A 25 -4.02 -0.23 16.67
N PRO A 26 -2.87 0.41 16.35
CA PRO A 26 -1.68 -0.28 15.86
C PRO A 26 -1.23 -1.48 16.73
N HIS A 27 -1.60 -1.52 18.02
CA HIS A 27 -1.27 -2.63 18.91
C HIS A 27 -1.92 -3.96 18.52
N ILE A 28 -3.03 -3.94 17.78
CA ILE A 28 -3.66 -5.18 17.29
C ILE A 28 -2.81 -5.87 16.23
N PHE A 29 -1.92 -5.12 15.56
CA PHE A 29 -1.01 -5.66 14.57
C PHE A 29 0.16 -6.39 15.26
N ASN A 30 -0.01 -7.69 15.51
CA ASN A 30 0.97 -8.49 16.23
C ASN A 30 1.05 -9.95 15.73
N PRO A 31 1.37 -10.18 14.45
CA PRO A 31 1.46 -11.53 13.93
C PRO A 31 2.60 -12.29 14.61
N LYS A 32 2.29 -13.48 15.14
CA LYS A 32 3.24 -14.29 15.93
C LYS A 32 4.23 -15.06 15.08
N GLU A 33 3.78 -15.53 13.92
CA GLU A 33 4.53 -16.43 13.04
C GLU A 33 4.61 -15.86 11.61
N LEU A 34 4.70 -14.53 11.48
CA LEU A 34 4.84 -13.90 10.17
C LEU A 34 6.13 -14.38 9.49
N ASP A 35 5.99 -14.94 8.30
CA ASP A 35 7.10 -15.37 7.45
C ASP A 35 6.81 -15.03 5.98
N CYS A 36 7.42 -13.95 5.48
CA CYS A 36 7.30 -13.56 4.07
C CYS A 36 7.91 -14.59 3.11
N ARG A 37 8.87 -15.41 3.57
CA ARG A 37 9.41 -16.53 2.75
C ARG A 37 8.37 -17.61 2.55
N GLN A 38 7.52 -17.87 3.55
CA GLN A 38 6.40 -18.80 3.42
C GLN A 38 5.44 -18.31 2.33
N TRP A 39 5.09 -17.02 2.33
CA TRP A 39 4.22 -16.42 1.30
C TRP A 39 4.83 -16.54 -0.10
N ALA A 40 6.10 -16.15 -0.24
CA ALA A 40 6.84 -16.21 -1.50
C ALA A 40 6.97 -17.66 -2.02
N ARG A 41 7.31 -18.61 -1.15
CA ARG A 41 7.42 -20.03 -1.49
C ARG A 41 6.10 -20.60 -2.00
N ILE A 42 4.98 -20.33 -1.33
CA ILE A 42 3.66 -20.81 -1.76
C ILE A 42 3.29 -20.21 -3.11
N CYS A 43 3.47 -18.90 -3.30
CA CYS A 43 3.20 -18.25 -4.58
C CYS A 43 4.04 -18.87 -5.71
N LYS A 44 5.33 -19.11 -5.46
CA LYS A 44 6.23 -19.76 -6.41
C LYS A 44 5.80 -21.19 -6.76
N GLN A 45 5.41 -21.97 -5.75
CA GLN A 45 4.92 -23.34 -5.93
C GLN A 45 3.60 -23.39 -6.71
N ALA A 46 2.74 -22.38 -6.51
CA ALA A 46 1.54 -22.17 -7.32
C ALA A 46 1.87 -21.68 -8.74
N GLY A 47 3.15 -21.40 -9.06
CA GLY A 47 3.70 -21.02 -10.36
C GLY A 47 3.57 -19.53 -10.72
N MET A 48 3.15 -18.70 -9.76
CA MET A 48 3.05 -17.24 -9.87
C MET A 48 4.40 -16.62 -10.25
N LYS A 49 4.37 -15.48 -10.97
CA LYS A 49 5.60 -14.76 -11.38
C LYS A 49 5.91 -13.52 -10.55
N GLY A 50 5.01 -13.12 -9.66
CA GLY A 50 5.16 -11.97 -8.78
C GLY A 50 4.11 -11.92 -7.70
N ILE A 51 4.26 -10.96 -6.79
CA ILE A 51 3.36 -10.71 -5.67
C ILE A 51 3.13 -9.21 -5.56
N ILE A 52 1.87 -8.77 -5.60
CA ILE A 52 1.46 -7.43 -5.16
C ILE A 52 1.02 -7.54 -3.69
N ILE A 53 1.56 -6.68 -2.82
CA ILE A 53 1.15 -6.60 -1.42
C ILE A 53 0.57 -5.23 -1.08
N THR A 54 -0.47 -5.20 -0.25
CA THR A 54 -1.05 -3.97 0.31
C THR A 54 -0.10 -3.29 1.28
N ALA A 55 0.88 -2.51 0.77
CA ALA A 55 1.77 -1.72 1.60
C ALA A 55 0.99 -0.78 2.52
N LYS A 56 -0.11 -0.21 2.01
CA LYS A 56 -1.13 0.50 2.78
C LYS A 56 -2.52 0.23 2.17
N HIS A 57 -3.46 -0.21 2.99
CA HIS A 57 -4.87 -0.39 2.60
C HIS A 57 -5.72 0.85 2.94
N HIS A 58 -7.04 0.82 2.73
CA HIS A 58 -7.92 1.98 2.95
C HIS A 58 -7.91 2.49 4.40
N SER A 59 -7.61 1.65 5.38
CA SER A 59 -7.46 2.07 6.78
C SER A 59 -6.34 3.10 6.96
N GLY A 60 -5.37 3.18 6.05
CA GLY A 60 -4.21 4.07 6.15
C GLY A 60 -3.02 3.47 6.92
N PHE A 61 -3.16 2.28 7.52
CA PHE A 61 -2.06 1.65 8.25
C PHE A 61 -0.96 1.17 7.30
N CYS A 62 0.27 1.65 7.52
CA CYS A 62 1.41 1.33 6.67
C CYS A 62 2.20 0.13 7.18
N LEU A 63 2.46 -0.85 6.29
CA LEU A 63 3.21 -2.09 6.58
C LEU A 63 4.74 -1.90 6.61
N TRP A 64 5.22 -0.68 6.38
CA TRP A 64 6.63 -0.31 6.47
C TRP A 64 6.80 0.89 7.41
N PRO A 65 8.00 1.12 7.97
CA PRO A 65 8.24 2.20 8.91
C PRO A 65 8.38 3.56 8.22
N SER A 66 7.31 4.02 7.56
CA SER A 66 7.27 5.29 6.83
C SER A 66 7.71 6.46 7.69
N LYS A 67 8.50 7.38 7.13
CA LYS A 67 8.90 8.63 7.82
C LYS A 67 7.75 9.64 7.93
N TYR A 68 6.67 9.44 7.17
CA TYR A 68 5.62 10.42 6.99
C TYR A 68 4.35 10.17 7.82
N THR A 69 4.30 9.07 8.58
CA THR A 69 3.18 8.76 9.48
C THR A 69 3.61 7.94 10.68
N GLU A 70 2.93 8.13 11.80
CA GLU A 70 3.02 7.25 12.97
C GLU A 70 2.04 6.08 12.89
N TYR A 71 1.08 6.11 11.96
CA TYR A 71 0.12 5.03 11.74
C TYR A 71 0.72 3.92 10.86
N SER A 72 1.68 3.20 11.44
CA SER A 72 2.46 2.17 10.76
C SER A 72 2.95 1.10 11.75
N VAL A 73 3.63 0.07 11.21
CA VAL A 73 4.32 -0.96 11.99
C VAL A 73 5.31 -0.41 13.03
N LYS A 74 5.79 0.84 12.91
CA LYS A 74 6.64 1.51 13.92
C LYS A 74 6.02 1.50 15.31
N ASN A 75 4.70 1.66 15.40
CA ASN A 75 3.96 1.72 16.65
C ASN A 75 3.15 0.45 16.92
N SER A 76 3.52 -0.66 16.26
CA SER A 76 2.98 -1.98 16.53
C SER A 76 3.94 -2.80 17.42
N PRO A 77 3.44 -3.73 18.25
CA PRO A 77 4.28 -4.60 19.07
C PRO A 77 5.07 -5.61 18.23
N TRP A 78 4.70 -5.82 16.97
CA TRP A 78 5.39 -6.74 16.07
C TRP A 78 6.86 -6.34 15.91
N LYS A 79 7.77 -7.29 16.19
CA LYS A 79 9.22 -7.08 16.24
C LYS A 79 9.65 -5.85 17.07
N GLY A 80 8.87 -5.51 18.11
CA GLY A 80 9.12 -4.34 18.96
C GLY A 80 9.14 -3.02 18.20
N GLY A 81 8.27 -2.85 17.19
CA GLY A 81 8.17 -1.63 16.38
C GLY A 81 9.28 -1.46 15.34
N LYS A 82 10.15 -2.46 15.16
CA LYS A 82 11.31 -2.40 14.24
C LYS A 82 11.15 -3.21 12.96
N GLY A 83 9.98 -3.83 12.78
CA GLY A 83 9.73 -4.64 11.60
C GLY A 83 9.43 -3.78 10.36
N ASP A 84 9.69 -4.35 9.18
CA ASP A 84 9.37 -3.77 7.87
C ASP A 84 8.93 -4.91 6.95
N ILE A 85 7.62 -5.03 6.73
CA ILE A 85 7.05 -6.12 5.91
C ILE A 85 7.40 -5.92 4.44
N MET A 86 7.49 -4.66 3.98
CA MET A 86 7.88 -4.38 2.60
C MET A 86 9.31 -4.82 2.32
N ARG A 87 10.23 -4.66 3.28
CA ARG A 87 11.59 -5.19 3.20
C ARG A 87 11.58 -6.72 3.17
N GLU A 88 10.89 -7.36 4.11
CA GLU A 88 10.85 -8.82 4.20
C GLU A 88 10.22 -9.46 2.95
N MET A 89 9.22 -8.80 2.35
CA MET A 89 8.63 -9.22 1.08
C MET A 89 9.54 -9.00 -0.11
N ALA A 90 10.26 -7.87 -0.19
CA ALA A 90 11.24 -7.62 -1.24
C ALA A 90 12.35 -8.70 -1.23
N ASP A 91 12.88 -8.98 -0.05
CA ASP A 91 13.94 -9.98 0.13
C ASP A 91 13.45 -11.39 -0.19
N ALA A 92 12.24 -11.76 0.26
CA ALA A 92 11.62 -13.05 -0.08
C ALA A 92 11.31 -13.17 -1.58
N CYS A 93 10.80 -12.11 -2.22
CA CYS A 93 10.56 -12.14 -3.67
C CYS A 93 11.87 -12.36 -4.44
N LYS A 94 12.94 -11.67 -4.05
CA LYS A 94 14.28 -11.86 -4.63
C LYS A 94 14.79 -13.29 -4.43
N GLU A 95 14.65 -13.85 -3.23
CA GLU A 95 15.08 -15.22 -2.89
C GLU A 95 14.39 -16.28 -3.76
N TYR A 96 13.08 -16.13 -4.02
CA TYR A 96 12.28 -17.11 -4.77
C TYR A 96 12.14 -16.80 -6.28
N GLY A 97 12.82 -15.75 -6.76
CA GLY A 97 12.75 -15.32 -8.16
C GLY A 97 11.33 -14.90 -8.57
N LEU A 98 10.70 -14.08 -7.74
CA LEU A 98 9.39 -13.44 -7.94
C LEU A 98 9.59 -11.93 -8.07
N ARG A 99 8.73 -11.27 -8.85
CA ARG A 99 8.70 -9.80 -8.94
C ARG A 99 7.85 -9.21 -7.81
N LEU A 100 8.31 -8.13 -7.18
CA LEU A 100 7.55 -7.40 -6.16
C LEU A 100 6.67 -6.32 -6.82
N GLY A 101 5.39 -6.27 -6.45
CA GLY A 101 4.48 -5.18 -6.77
C GLY A 101 3.93 -4.56 -5.48
N VAL A 102 3.48 -3.32 -5.59
CA VAL A 102 3.06 -2.50 -4.44
C VAL A 102 1.65 -1.98 -4.67
N TYR A 103 0.75 -2.28 -3.74
CA TYR A 103 -0.53 -1.59 -3.62
C TYR A 103 -0.40 -0.47 -2.58
N LEU A 104 -0.76 0.75 -2.99
CA LEU A 104 -0.79 1.92 -2.12
C LEU A 104 -2.16 2.59 -2.29
N SER A 105 -3.06 2.36 -1.34
CA SER A 105 -4.42 2.89 -1.40
C SER A 105 -4.43 4.42 -1.57
N PRO A 106 -5.05 4.95 -2.64
CA PRO A 106 -5.26 6.39 -2.80
C PRO A 106 -6.23 6.92 -1.75
N TRP A 107 -7.29 6.17 -1.44
CA TRP A 107 -8.19 6.46 -0.32
C TRP A 107 -7.53 6.11 1.02
N ASP A 108 -7.45 7.07 1.94
CA ASP A 108 -6.84 6.87 3.26
C ASP A 108 -7.78 7.39 4.34
N ARG A 109 -8.35 6.45 5.10
CA ARG A 109 -9.33 6.72 6.14
C ARG A 109 -8.70 7.18 7.45
N ASN A 110 -7.37 7.17 7.58
CA ASN A 110 -6.67 7.65 8.77
C ASN A 110 -6.23 9.11 8.62
N HIS A 111 -5.67 9.49 7.47
CA HIS A 111 -4.97 10.77 7.34
C HIS A 111 -5.90 11.99 7.47
N ALA A 112 -5.56 12.92 8.37
CA ALA A 112 -6.36 14.10 8.69
C ALA A 112 -6.61 15.02 7.48
N ASP A 113 -5.66 15.07 6.54
CA ASP A 113 -5.77 15.91 5.33
C ASP A 113 -6.27 15.19 4.08
N TYR A 114 -6.76 13.95 4.18
CA TYR A 114 -7.39 13.29 3.03
C TYR A 114 -8.50 14.17 2.41
N GLY A 115 -8.52 14.36 1.10
CA GLY A 115 -9.41 15.31 0.42
C GLY A 115 -8.87 16.74 0.31
N LYS A 116 -7.68 17.03 0.86
CA LYS A 116 -6.98 18.31 0.72
C LYS A 116 -5.68 18.16 -0.08
N PRO A 117 -5.15 19.24 -0.70
CA PRO A 117 -3.91 19.17 -1.49
C PRO A 117 -2.70 18.63 -0.73
N GLU A 118 -2.63 18.85 0.59
CA GLU A 118 -1.52 18.41 1.45
C GLU A 118 -1.38 16.87 1.47
N TYR A 119 -2.49 16.14 1.39
CA TYR A 119 -2.46 14.68 1.31
C TYR A 119 -1.78 14.17 0.04
N ILE A 120 -1.82 14.92 -1.07
CA ILE A 120 -1.14 14.51 -2.31
C ILE A 120 0.38 14.53 -2.13
N THR A 121 0.90 15.50 -1.38
CA THR A 121 2.32 15.54 -1.00
C THR A 121 2.67 14.35 -0.10
N TYR A 122 1.85 14.06 0.91
CA TYR A 122 2.01 12.88 1.77
C TYR A 122 2.02 11.57 0.95
N PHE A 123 1.06 11.40 0.05
CA PHE A 123 0.92 10.23 -0.80
C PHE A 123 2.15 10.02 -1.69
N ARG A 124 2.64 11.08 -2.35
CA ARG A 124 3.84 11.02 -3.21
C ARG A 124 5.13 10.78 -2.43
N ASN A 125 5.21 11.28 -1.20
CA ASN A 125 6.32 11.01 -0.30
C ASN A 125 6.39 9.51 0.06
N GLN A 126 5.26 8.90 0.42
CA GLN A 126 5.17 7.46 0.66
C GLN A 126 5.47 6.62 -0.59
N LEU A 127 4.96 7.04 -1.75
CA LEU A 127 5.28 6.41 -3.02
C LEU A 127 6.78 6.47 -3.32
N THR A 128 7.43 7.59 -3.01
CA THR A 128 8.89 7.73 -3.15
C THR A 128 9.61 6.74 -2.26
N GLU A 129 9.21 6.56 -0.99
CA GLU A 129 9.82 5.55 -0.11
C GLU A 129 9.69 4.14 -0.68
N LEU A 130 8.51 3.78 -1.17
CA LEU A 130 8.20 2.45 -1.70
C LEU A 130 8.95 2.15 -3.01
N LEU A 131 9.11 3.15 -3.88
CA LEU A 131 9.73 2.97 -5.19
C LEU A 131 11.24 3.22 -5.21
N THR A 132 11.85 3.61 -4.08
CA THR A 132 13.30 3.82 -3.98
C THR A 132 14.01 2.80 -3.10
N ASN A 133 13.35 2.33 -2.04
CA ASN A 133 14.05 1.57 -1.00
C ASN A 133 13.95 0.04 -1.20
N TYR A 134 12.98 -0.46 -1.95
CA TYR A 134 12.64 -1.90 -1.97
C TYR A 134 13.06 -2.64 -3.25
N GLY A 135 13.94 -2.04 -4.06
CA GLY A 135 14.43 -2.63 -5.31
C GLY A 135 13.49 -2.40 -6.49
N ASP A 136 13.52 -3.31 -7.47
CA ASP A 136 12.69 -3.21 -8.67
C ASP A 136 11.23 -3.57 -8.36
N VAL A 137 10.34 -2.63 -8.60
CA VAL A 137 8.90 -2.81 -8.45
C VAL A 137 8.28 -3.01 -9.84
N PHE A 138 7.59 -4.13 -10.06
CA PHE A 138 7.03 -4.41 -11.38
C PHE A 138 5.72 -3.70 -11.65
N GLU A 139 4.90 -3.51 -10.62
CA GLU A 139 3.58 -2.92 -10.72
C GLU A 139 3.28 -2.08 -9.48
N VAL A 140 2.73 -0.88 -9.70
CA VAL A 140 2.09 -0.10 -8.65
C VAL A 140 0.58 -0.07 -8.89
N TRP A 141 -0.17 -0.33 -7.83
CA TRP A 141 -1.62 -0.50 -7.88
C TRP A 141 -2.32 0.61 -7.09
N PHE A 142 -3.07 1.44 -7.81
CA PHE A 142 -3.85 2.56 -7.26
C PHE A 142 -5.34 2.26 -7.30
N ASP A 143 -5.92 1.88 -6.16
CA ASP A 143 -7.34 1.54 -6.05
C ASP A 143 -8.29 2.69 -6.38
N GLY A 144 -9.30 2.40 -7.20
CA GLY A 144 -10.40 3.31 -7.49
C GLY A 144 -11.49 3.32 -6.40
N ALA A 145 -11.50 2.33 -5.49
CA ALA A 145 -12.49 2.22 -4.44
C ALA A 145 -12.40 3.39 -3.43
N ASN A 146 -13.56 4.01 -3.17
CA ASN A 146 -13.67 5.14 -2.26
C ASN A 146 -15.07 5.19 -1.64
N GLY A 147 -15.17 4.89 -0.35
CA GLY A 147 -16.42 4.90 0.41
C GLY A 147 -16.79 6.23 1.05
N GLY A 148 -15.96 7.27 0.90
CA GLY A 148 -16.19 8.62 1.44
C GLY A 148 -15.98 8.76 2.95
N SER A 149 -16.49 7.85 3.78
CA SER A 149 -16.45 7.97 5.26
C SER A 149 -15.20 7.40 5.90
N GLY A 150 -14.60 8.11 6.84
CA GLY A 150 -13.39 7.67 7.54
C GLY A 150 -13.13 8.41 8.84
N TYR A 151 -12.19 7.89 9.64
CA TYR A 151 -11.73 8.51 10.88
C TYR A 151 -11.09 9.88 10.65
N TYR A 152 -10.23 9.97 9.62
CA TYR A 152 -9.58 11.20 9.15
C TYR A 152 -8.98 12.06 10.29
N GLY A 153 -8.12 11.45 11.10
CA GLY A 153 -7.47 12.13 12.23
C GLY A 153 -8.42 12.50 13.37
N GLY A 154 -9.58 11.86 13.49
CA GLY A 154 -10.58 12.13 14.53
C GLY A 154 -11.77 12.98 14.07
N ALA A 155 -11.78 13.44 12.81
CA ALA A 155 -12.90 14.21 12.26
C ALA A 155 -14.17 13.36 12.10
N ASN A 156 -14.05 12.05 11.87
CA ASN A 156 -15.16 11.10 11.73
C ASN A 156 -16.24 11.59 10.74
N GLU A 157 -15.81 11.96 9.54
CA GLU A 157 -16.66 12.62 8.55
C GLU A 157 -16.75 11.84 7.24
N THR A 158 -17.64 12.28 6.36
CA THR A 158 -17.71 11.84 4.96
C THR A 158 -17.06 12.90 4.10
N ARG A 159 -16.01 12.53 3.36
CA ARG A 159 -15.33 13.42 2.42
C ARG A 159 -15.67 13.01 0.98
N LYS A 160 -15.98 13.99 0.16
CA LYS A 160 -16.15 13.81 -1.28
C LYS A 160 -15.01 14.49 -2.01
N ILE A 161 -14.40 13.77 -2.94
CA ILE A 161 -13.36 14.28 -3.84
C ILE A 161 -13.87 14.24 -5.27
N ASP A 162 -13.30 15.08 -6.13
CA ASP A 162 -13.34 14.85 -7.56
C ASP A 162 -12.20 13.91 -7.96
N ARG A 163 -12.53 12.63 -8.20
CA ARG A 163 -11.53 11.58 -8.49
C ARG A 163 -10.74 11.83 -9.78
N ASP A 164 -11.29 12.63 -10.70
CA ASP A 164 -10.63 12.92 -11.98
C ASP A 164 -9.51 13.96 -11.82
N THR A 165 -9.55 14.80 -10.78
CA THR A 165 -8.60 15.91 -10.60
C THR A 165 -7.80 15.86 -9.30
N TYR A 166 -8.39 15.36 -8.20
CA TYR A 166 -7.83 15.44 -6.86
C TYR A 166 -6.43 14.83 -6.72
N TYR A 167 -6.22 13.63 -7.27
CA TYR A 167 -4.96 12.89 -7.09
C TYR A 167 -3.79 13.40 -7.94
N ASP A 168 -4.06 14.33 -8.88
CA ASP A 168 -3.06 14.86 -9.82
C ASP A 168 -2.22 13.73 -10.44
N TRP A 169 -2.92 12.73 -11.00
CA TRP A 169 -2.33 11.49 -11.47
C TRP A 169 -1.24 11.71 -12.51
N LYS A 170 -1.43 12.66 -13.43
CA LYS A 170 -0.40 13.08 -14.40
C LYS A 170 0.97 13.34 -13.77
N ASN A 171 1.06 14.12 -12.70
CA ASN A 171 2.35 14.40 -12.06
C ASN A 171 2.81 13.25 -11.16
N THR A 172 1.88 12.53 -10.53
CA THR A 172 2.19 11.31 -9.78
C THR A 172 2.80 10.24 -10.69
N TYR A 173 2.31 10.07 -11.92
CA TYR A 173 2.88 9.13 -12.89
C TYR A 173 4.27 9.53 -13.34
N LYS A 174 4.53 10.82 -13.57
CA LYS A 174 5.89 11.29 -13.88
C LYS A 174 6.89 10.94 -12.77
N LEU A 175 6.49 11.10 -11.50
CA LEU A 175 7.29 10.67 -10.36
C LEU A 175 7.54 9.16 -10.41
N VAL A 176 6.48 8.36 -10.57
CA VAL A 176 6.60 6.89 -10.67
C VAL A 176 7.59 6.48 -11.76
N ARG A 177 7.48 7.05 -12.97
CA ARG A 177 8.39 6.76 -14.09
C ARG A 177 9.82 7.21 -13.86
N THR A 178 10.01 8.31 -13.13
CA THR A 178 11.35 8.80 -12.78
C THR A 178 12.04 7.84 -11.83
N LEU A 179 11.29 7.28 -10.86
CA LEU A 179 11.82 6.37 -9.85
C LEU A 179 11.97 4.94 -10.38
N GLN A 180 11.03 4.47 -11.19
CA GLN A 180 10.95 3.10 -11.70
C GLN A 180 10.51 3.12 -13.18
N PRO A 181 11.44 3.25 -14.14
CA PRO A 181 11.09 3.42 -15.55
C PRO A 181 10.39 2.21 -16.19
N ASN A 182 10.59 1.01 -15.63
CA ASN A 182 10.03 -0.25 -16.13
C ASN A 182 8.76 -0.73 -15.39
N ILE A 183 8.27 0.03 -14.42
CA ILE A 183 7.06 -0.31 -13.66
C ILE A 183 5.84 -0.23 -14.57
N VAL A 184 4.81 -1.04 -14.33
CA VAL A 184 3.48 -0.79 -14.91
C VAL A 184 2.57 -0.15 -13.86
N ILE A 185 1.74 0.79 -14.29
CA ILE A 185 0.81 1.49 -13.43
C ILE A 185 -0.58 0.91 -13.67
N TRP A 186 -1.20 0.42 -12.61
CA TRP A 186 -2.62 0.11 -12.57
C TRP A 186 -3.36 1.25 -11.87
N ASN A 187 -4.45 1.73 -12.48
CA ASN A 187 -5.35 2.70 -11.88
C ASN A 187 -6.78 2.48 -12.39
N ASP A 188 -7.77 2.72 -11.54
CA ASP A 188 -9.18 2.76 -11.90
C ASP A 188 -9.83 4.05 -11.37
N GLY A 189 -10.78 4.59 -12.13
CA GLY A 189 -11.50 5.81 -11.73
C GLY A 189 -10.68 7.10 -11.74
N GLY A 190 -9.52 7.15 -12.42
CA GLY A 190 -8.71 8.36 -12.62
C GLY A 190 -8.13 8.46 -14.04
N ASP A 191 -6.97 9.13 -14.18
CA ASP A 191 -6.23 9.17 -15.45
C ASP A 191 -5.89 7.75 -15.91
N ARG A 192 -5.96 7.52 -17.23
CA ARG A 192 -5.66 6.21 -17.82
C ARG A 192 -4.19 5.84 -17.61
N ALA A 193 -3.97 4.64 -17.06
CA ALA A 193 -2.66 4.06 -16.82
C ALA A 193 -2.31 2.97 -17.87
N ASP A 194 -1.29 2.16 -17.59
CA ASP A 194 -0.87 1.06 -18.49
C ASP A 194 -1.85 -0.11 -18.45
N LEU A 195 -2.39 -0.37 -17.26
CA LEU A 195 -3.35 -1.42 -16.97
C LEU A 195 -4.70 -0.81 -16.57
N ARG A 196 -5.74 -1.64 -16.63
CA ARG A 196 -7.11 -1.30 -16.27
C ARG A 196 -7.76 -2.46 -15.51
N TRP A 197 -8.86 -2.20 -14.83
CA TRP A 197 -9.77 -3.25 -14.38
C TRP A 197 -10.47 -3.94 -15.56
#